data_AF-A0A6M5IVU0-F1
#
_entry.id   AF-A0A6M5IVU0-F1
#
_cell.length_a   1.000
_cell.length_b   1.000
_cell.length_c   1.000
_cell.angle_alpha   90.00
_cell.angle_beta   90.00
_cell.angle_gamma   90.00
#
_symmetry.space_group_name_H-M   'P 1'
#
loop_
_entity.id
_entity.type
_entity.pdbx_description
1 polymer ?
#
loop_
_entity_poly.entity_id
_entity_poly.type
_entity_poly.pdbx_seq_one_letter_code
_entity_poly.pdbx_strand_id
1 'polypeptide(L)'
;MTELEPTGTDLKSGVDRRTVMKGAAWSLPVIALAVATPAASASGTTDIGAFALNGSCGTLGVLGPGFTLTASATAPIPAGTTVLVNGTGVANIGVFSVSGGTANVAVLSGTSRLITLTSAVPAGATIAFRTTLSITVAFTLNGTATLPTGYVGTGGKPAGSVTSTLVLCSTT
;
A
#
# COMPACT_ATOMS: atom_id res chain seq x y z
N MET A 1 43.45 -22.78 -82.34
CA MET A 1 44.48 -22.27 -81.43
C MET A 1 43.76 -21.72 -80.21
N THR A 2 43.94 -22.43 -79.10
CA THR A 2 43.78 -22.00 -77.70
C THR A 2 42.36 -21.92 -77.08
N GLU A 3 42.14 -22.90 -76.20
CA GLU A 3 41.30 -22.95 -74.99
C GLU A 3 41.33 -21.66 -74.15
N LEU A 4 40.20 -21.35 -73.49
CA LEU A 4 40.14 -20.93 -72.07
C LEU A 4 38.77 -21.30 -71.49
N GLU A 5 38.72 -22.36 -70.69
CA GLU A 5 37.69 -22.56 -69.67
C GLU A 5 37.86 -21.51 -68.55
N PRO A 6 36.76 -20.94 -68.02
CA PRO A 6 36.74 -20.49 -66.65
C PRO A 6 35.86 -21.43 -65.83
N THR A 7 36.56 -22.21 -65.01
CA THR A 7 36.07 -23.00 -63.89
C THR A 7 35.39 -22.11 -62.86
N GLY A 8 34.20 -22.54 -62.41
CA GLY A 8 33.77 -22.44 -61.01
C GLY A 8 33.62 -21.05 -60.40
N THR A 9 32.39 -20.66 -60.06
CA THR A 9 31.86 -20.93 -58.72
C THR A 9 30.47 -20.32 -58.57
N ASP A 10 29.50 -21.22 -58.41
CA ASP A 10 28.14 -20.96 -57.98
C ASP A 10 28.15 -20.43 -56.53
N LEU A 11 28.33 -19.11 -56.37
CA LEU A 11 28.06 -18.44 -55.10
C LEU A 11 26.64 -17.87 -55.17
N LYS A 12 25.69 -18.74 -54.85
CA LYS A 12 24.35 -18.43 -54.34
C LYS A 12 24.24 -16.97 -53.91
N SER A 13 23.37 -16.23 -54.60
CA SER A 13 22.87 -14.90 -54.22
C SER A 13 22.33 -14.93 -52.78
N GLY A 14 23.23 -14.72 -51.82
CA GLY A 14 22.90 -14.62 -50.40
C GLY A 14 22.37 -13.23 -50.10
N VAL A 15 21.28 -13.16 -49.34
CA VAL A 15 20.73 -11.91 -48.81
C VAL A 15 21.86 -11.12 -48.16
N ASP A 16 22.07 -9.90 -48.65
CA ASP A 16 23.13 -9.01 -48.20
C ASP A 16 23.02 -8.77 -46.69
N ARG A 17 24.11 -8.95 -45.93
CA ARG A 17 24.10 -8.82 -44.45
C ARG A 17 23.60 -7.44 -44.02
N ARG A 18 23.82 -6.42 -44.87
CA ARG A 18 23.33 -5.05 -44.66
C ARG A 18 21.81 -4.95 -44.78
N THR A 19 21.16 -5.80 -45.58
CA THR A 19 19.70 -5.88 -45.71
C THR A 19 19.07 -6.51 -44.46
N VAL A 20 19.70 -7.52 -43.88
CA VAL A 20 19.25 -8.13 -42.60
C VAL A 20 19.34 -7.13 -41.44
N MET A 21 20.44 -6.37 -41.36
CA MET A 21 20.63 -5.35 -40.33
C MET A 21 19.63 -4.18 -40.43
N LYS A 22 19.19 -3.83 -41.65
CA LYS A 22 18.15 -2.80 -41.84
C LYS A 22 16.79 -3.26 -41.32
N GLY A 23 16.44 -4.55 -41.40
CA GLY A 23 15.18 -5.06 -40.85
C GLY A 23 15.15 -5.02 -39.32
N ALA A 24 16.26 -5.42 -38.68
CA ALA A 24 16.37 -5.45 -37.22
C ALA A 24 16.25 -4.06 -36.58
N ALA A 25 16.75 -3.02 -37.25
CA ALA A 25 16.67 -1.64 -36.76
C ALA A 25 15.23 -1.12 -36.62
N TRP A 26 14.28 -1.65 -37.41
CA TRP A 26 12.87 -1.26 -37.37
C TRP A 26 12.00 -2.15 -36.46
N SER A 27 12.52 -3.28 -35.98
CA SER A 27 11.78 -4.16 -35.05
C SER A 27 11.92 -3.75 -33.58
N LEU A 28 13.04 -3.11 -33.20
CA LEU A 28 13.29 -2.70 -31.81
C LEU A 28 12.25 -1.72 -31.24
N PRO A 29 11.78 -0.69 -31.96
CA PRO A 29 10.75 0.22 -31.43
C PRO A 29 9.42 -0.48 -31.17
N VAL A 30 9.04 -1.41 -32.04
CA VAL A 30 7.77 -2.16 -31.95
C VAL A 30 7.80 -3.13 -30.77
N ILE A 31 8.93 -3.81 -30.55
CA ILE A 31 9.10 -4.71 -29.40
C ILE A 31 9.12 -3.90 -28.10
N ALA A 32 9.79 -2.75 -28.06
CA ALA A 32 9.78 -1.88 -26.88
C ALA A 32 8.36 -1.39 -26.52
N LEU A 33 7.57 -0.97 -27.51
CA LEU A 33 6.17 -0.56 -27.32
C LEU A 33 5.25 -1.75 -26.95
N ALA A 34 5.49 -2.93 -27.48
CA ALA A 34 4.71 -4.14 -27.19
C ALA A 34 5.00 -4.75 -25.81
N VAL A 35 6.15 -4.47 -25.20
CA VAL A 35 6.48 -4.91 -23.83
C VAL A 35 6.00 -3.90 -22.79
N ALA A 36 5.88 -2.62 -23.16
CA ALA A 36 5.34 -1.58 -22.28
C ALA A 36 3.85 -1.77 -21.97
N THR A 37 3.06 -2.25 -22.93
CA THR A 37 1.61 -2.42 -22.76
C THR A 37 1.21 -3.53 -21.77
N PRO A 38 1.80 -4.75 -21.79
CA PRO A 38 1.54 -5.76 -20.75
C PRO A 38 2.05 -5.37 -19.36
N ALA A 39 3.19 -4.67 -19.27
CA ALA A 39 3.77 -4.25 -17.99
C ALA A 39 2.90 -3.19 -17.28
N ALA A 40 2.25 -2.31 -18.04
CA ALA A 40 1.27 -1.35 -17.52
C ALA A 40 -0.04 -2.05 -17.07
N SER A 41 -0.50 -3.09 -17.78
CA SER A 41 -1.70 -3.85 -17.40
C SER A 41 -1.50 -4.80 -16.22
N ALA A 42 -0.27 -5.23 -15.92
CA ALA A 42 0.05 -6.00 -14.71
C ALA A 42 0.18 -5.12 -13.45
N SER A 43 0.29 -3.80 -13.62
CA SER A 43 0.25 -2.82 -12.53
C SER A 43 -1.20 -2.45 -12.19
N GLY A 44 -2.06 -3.45 -12.03
CA GLY A 44 -3.45 -3.24 -11.63
C GLY A 44 -3.51 -2.86 -10.15
N THR A 45 -3.72 -1.58 -9.85
CA THR A 45 -4.07 -1.16 -8.49
C THR A 45 -5.38 -1.81 -8.11
N THR A 46 -5.36 -2.68 -7.09
CA THR A 46 -6.56 -3.32 -6.56
C THR A 46 -7.30 -2.33 -5.68
N ASP A 47 -8.51 -1.95 -6.10
CA ASP A 47 -9.37 -1.11 -5.28
C ASP A 47 -10.08 -1.94 -4.20
N ILE A 48 -9.89 -1.54 -2.94
CA ILE A 48 -10.53 -2.18 -1.77
C ILE A 48 -11.78 -1.42 -1.30
N GLY A 49 -12.22 -0.39 -2.04
CA GLY A 49 -13.37 0.43 -1.70
C GLY A 49 -13.22 1.30 -0.46
N ALA A 50 -14.38 1.70 0.09
CA ALA A 50 -14.49 2.66 1.19
C ALA A 50 -14.19 2.03 2.56
N PHE A 51 -12.91 1.76 2.83
CA PHE A 51 -12.44 1.44 4.18
C PHE A 51 -12.47 2.69 5.07
N ALA A 52 -12.52 2.54 6.38
CA ALA A 52 -12.57 3.69 7.29
C ALA A 52 -11.73 3.49 8.55
N LEU A 53 -10.84 4.44 8.83
CA LEU A 53 -10.19 4.60 10.12
C LEU A 53 -10.97 5.62 10.95
N ASN A 54 -11.60 5.17 12.01
CA ASN A 54 -12.38 6.02 12.90
C ASN A 54 -11.73 6.14 14.27
N GLY A 55 -11.66 7.35 14.80
CA GLY A 55 -11.31 7.56 16.21
C GLY A 55 -12.36 6.96 17.13
N SER A 56 -11.94 6.51 18.31
CA SER A 56 -12.84 6.05 19.36
C SER A 56 -12.31 6.50 20.72
N CYS A 57 -13.16 7.18 21.48
CA CYS A 57 -12.84 7.62 22.84
C CYS A 57 -12.69 6.48 23.85
N GLY A 58 -13.10 5.27 23.49
CA GLY A 58 -13.18 4.16 24.42
C GLY A 58 -14.27 4.38 25.48
N THR A 59 -14.12 3.75 26.63
CA THR A 59 -15.04 3.80 27.76
C THR A 59 -14.21 3.93 29.04
N LEU A 60 -14.49 4.96 29.83
CA LEU A 60 -13.80 5.24 31.09
C LEU A 60 -13.63 3.98 31.94
N GLY A 61 -12.37 3.64 32.26
CA GLY A 61 -12.03 2.52 33.14
C GLY A 61 -12.20 1.11 32.54
N VAL A 62 -12.67 0.98 31.30
CA VAL A 62 -12.90 -0.32 30.65
C VAL A 62 -12.08 -0.47 29.37
N LEU A 63 -12.12 0.53 28.50
CA LEU A 63 -11.48 0.49 27.19
C LEU A 63 -10.82 1.84 26.90
N GLY A 64 -9.52 1.83 26.64
CA GLY A 64 -8.82 3.07 26.31
C GLY A 64 -9.23 3.68 24.96
N PRO A 65 -8.84 4.94 24.73
CA PRO A 65 -9.06 5.62 23.46
C PRO A 65 -8.21 4.97 22.36
N GLY A 66 -8.49 5.27 21.11
CA GLY A 66 -7.71 4.77 19.98
C GLY A 66 -8.47 4.80 18.68
N PHE A 67 -8.24 3.81 17.82
CA PHE A 67 -8.77 3.78 16.47
C PHE A 67 -9.39 2.44 16.13
N THR A 68 -10.45 2.47 15.34
CA THR A 68 -11.04 1.29 14.72
C THR A 68 -10.89 1.43 13.22
N LEU A 69 -10.21 0.47 12.60
CA LEU A 69 -10.10 0.36 11.16
C LEU A 69 -11.12 -0.66 10.66
N THR A 70 -12.00 -0.22 9.77
CA THR A 70 -13.10 -1.00 9.20
C THR A 70 -12.83 -1.26 7.73
N ALA A 71 -12.86 -2.53 7.33
CA ALA A 71 -12.78 -2.91 5.93
C ALA A 71 -14.07 -2.53 5.19
N SER A 72 -14.00 -2.36 3.87
CA SER A 72 -15.20 -2.20 3.07
C SER A 72 -16.04 -3.46 3.09
N ALA A 73 -17.33 -3.35 2.75
CA ALA A 73 -18.24 -4.51 2.74
C ALA A 73 -17.86 -5.59 1.71
N THR A 74 -17.06 -5.24 0.70
CA THR A 74 -16.82 -6.09 -0.48
C THR A 74 -15.37 -6.53 -0.64
N ALA A 75 -14.41 -5.87 0.00
CA ALA A 75 -13.00 -6.20 -0.15
C ALA A 75 -12.23 -6.16 1.18
N PRO A 76 -11.27 -7.08 1.39
CA PRO A 76 -10.44 -7.09 2.59
C PRO A 76 -9.38 -5.97 2.56
N ILE A 77 -8.97 -5.52 3.74
CA ILE A 77 -7.77 -4.69 3.89
C ILE A 77 -6.56 -5.63 3.88
N PRO A 78 -5.57 -5.43 2.99
CA PRO A 78 -4.43 -6.33 2.88
C PRO A 78 -3.47 -6.21 4.09
N ALA A 79 -2.74 -7.30 4.35
CA ALA A 79 -1.59 -7.26 5.24
C ALA A 79 -0.54 -6.26 4.72
N GLY A 80 0.27 -5.69 5.62
CA GLY A 80 1.21 -4.61 5.30
C GLY A 80 0.59 -3.22 5.28
N THR A 81 -0.74 -3.09 5.40
CA THR A 81 -1.38 -1.80 5.66
C THR A 81 -0.89 -1.25 7.00
N THR A 82 -0.47 0.00 7.01
CA THR A 82 0.09 0.66 8.19
C THR A 82 -0.86 1.71 8.74
N VAL A 83 -0.92 1.84 10.06
CA VAL A 83 -1.57 2.96 10.76
C VAL A 83 -0.53 3.69 11.59
N LEU A 84 -0.19 4.90 11.19
CA LEU A 84 0.66 5.80 11.97
C LEU A 84 -0.21 6.62 12.92
N VAL A 85 0.07 6.49 14.22
CA VAL A 85 -0.60 7.25 15.28
C VAL A 85 0.37 8.24 15.87
N ASN A 86 0.00 9.52 15.84
CA ASN A 86 0.76 10.62 16.43
C ASN A 86 -0.08 11.32 17.48
N GLY A 87 0.49 11.53 18.67
CA GLY A 87 -0.18 12.25 19.74
C GLY A 87 0.48 13.56 20.15
N THR A 88 -0.31 14.44 20.74
CA THR A 88 0.10 15.71 21.34
C THR A 88 -0.61 15.91 22.68
N GLY A 89 -0.09 16.82 23.51
CA GLY A 89 -0.63 17.10 24.85
C GLY A 89 -0.14 16.15 25.96
N VAL A 90 0.61 15.11 25.61
CA VAL A 90 1.18 14.13 26.55
C VAL A 90 2.62 13.77 26.19
N ALA A 91 3.41 13.36 27.19
CA ALA A 91 4.78 12.87 26.96
C ALA A 91 4.83 11.45 26.36
N ASN A 92 3.80 10.63 26.63
CA ASN A 92 3.72 9.27 26.12
C ASN A 92 2.28 8.89 25.76
N ILE A 93 2.08 8.31 24.57
CA ILE A 93 0.77 7.87 24.10
C ILE A 93 0.41 6.44 24.49
N GLY A 94 1.08 5.88 25.49
CA GLY A 94 0.79 4.58 26.09
C GLY A 94 1.21 3.39 25.24
N VAL A 95 0.81 2.20 25.69
CA VAL A 95 0.96 0.94 24.94
C VAL A 95 -0.31 0.72 24.15
N PHE A 96 -0.20 0.28 22.90
CA PHE A 96 -1.35 -0.08 22.07
C PHE A 96 -1.58 -1.58 22.09
N SER A 97 -2.81 -2.00 22.38
CA SER A 97 -3.30 -3.35 22.17
C SER A 97 -4.09 -3.43 20.87
N VAL A 98 -4.10 -4.62 20.27
CA VAL A 98 -4.78 -4.91 19.01
C VAL A 98 -5.86 -5.96 19.27
N SER A 99 -7.05 -5.76 18.73
CA SER A 99 -8.15 -6.74 18.80
C SER A 99 -8.93 -6.80 17.49
N GLY A 100 -9.59 -7.92 17.21
CA GLY A 100 -10.30 -8.14 15.93
C GLY A 100 -9.40 -8.54 14.75
N GLY A 101 -8.09 -8.75 15.00
CA GLY A 101 -7.13 -9.15 13.98
C GLY A 101 -5.70 -9.22 14.53
N THR A 102 -4.70 -9.25 13.66
CA THR A 102 -3.28 -9.27 14.05
C THR A 102 -2.51 -8.11 13.42
N ALA A 103 -1.70 -7.43 14.23
CA ALA A 103 -0.81 -6.37 13.78
C ALA A 103 0.41 -6.28 14.70
N ASN A 104 1.53 -5.86 14.13
CA ASN A 104 2.72 -5.47 14.88
C ASN A 104 2.62 -4.00 15.29
N VAL A 105 3.01 -3.65 16.52
CA VAL A 105 3.02 -2.28 17.03
C VAL A 105 4.45 -1.87 17.30
N ALA A 106 4.99 -0.99 16.45
CA ALA A 106 6.31 -0.40 16.65
C ALA A 106 6.23 0.93 17.42
N VAL A 107 7.14 1.11 18.38
CA VAL A 107 7.30 2.35 19.13
C VAL A 107 8.36 3.21 18.45
N LEU A 108 7.97 4.33 17.83
CA LEU A 108 8.92 5.25 17.17
C LEU A 108 9.42 6.32 18.12
N SER A 109 8.57 6.78 19.03
CA SER A 109 8.90 7.78 20.05
C SER A 109 7.92 7.67 21.22
N GLY A 110 8.03 8.52 22.25
CA GLY A 110 7.00 8.58 23.30
C GLY A 110 5.59 8.82 22.75
N THR A 111 5.46 9.67 21.72
CA THR A 111 4.20 10.17 21.18
C THR A 111 3.82 9.60 19.81
N SER A 112 4.59 8.66 19.27
CA SER A 112 4.34 8.08 17.95
C SER A 112 4.41 6.55 17.94
N ARG A 113 3.46 5.92 17.26
CA ARG A 113 3.36 4.46 17.05
C ARG A 113 3.07 4.16 15.60
N LEU A 114 3.73 3.15 15.05
CA LEU A 114 3.43 2.61 13.72
C LEU A 114 2.88 1.21 13.90
N ILE A 115 1.64 1.03 13.50
CA ILE A 115 0.95 -0.24 13.57
C ILE A 115 0.95 -0.83 12.18
N THR A 116 1.41 -2.06 12.01
CA THR A 116 1.47 -2.74 10.70
C THR A 116 0.66 -4.02 10.77
N LEU A 117 -0.35 -4.13 9.91
CA LEU A 117 -1.17 -5.33 9.81
C LEU A 117 -0.33 -6.53 9.38
N THR A 118 -0.33 -7.59 10.18
CA THR A 118 0.39 -8.84 9.88
C THR A 118 -0.50 -9.87 9.18
N SER A 119 -1.81 -9.65 9.22
CA SER A 119 -2.81 -10.42 8.47
C SER A 119 -3.79 -9.48 7.77
N ALA A 120 -4.44 -9.96 6.72
CA ALA A 120 -5.53 -9.21 6.10
C ALA A 120 -6.71 -9.07 7.08
N VAL A 121 -7.44 -7.95 7.00
CA VAL A 121 -8.73 -7.76 7.67
C VAL A 121 -9.82 -8.13 6.66
N PRO A 122 -10.66 -9.16 6.93
CA PRO A 122 -11.70 -9.58 6.01
C PRO A 122 -12.69 -8.46 5.64
N ALA A 123 -13.36 -8.59 4.50
CA ALA A 123 -14.42 -7.66 4.10
C ALA A 123 -15.49 -7.56 5.20
N GLY A 124 -15.91 -6.32 5.49
CA GLY A 124 -16.88 -6.00 6.55
C GLY A 124 -16.37 -6.17 7.99
N ALA A 125 -15.16 -6.71 8.19
CA ALA A 125 -14.59 -6.88 9.51
C ALA A 125 -13.91 -5.59 10.00
N THR A 126 -13.64 -5.56 11.31
CA THR A 126 -12.96 -4.43 11.95
C THR A 126 -11.78 -4.92 12.77
N ILE A 127 -10.75 -4.09 12.83
CA ILE A 127 -9.63 -4.25 13.74
C ILE A 127 -9.51 -2.98 14.58
N ALA A 128 -9.33 -3.14 15.88
CA ALA A 128 -9.23 -2.04 16.82
C ALA A 128 -7.83 -1.93 17.41
N PHE A 129 -7.38 -0.70 17.58
CA PHE A 129 -6.10 -0.32 18.17
C PHE A 129 -6.38 0.56 19.38
N ARG A 130 -6.07 0.08 20.58
CA ARG A 130 -6.47 0.74 21.84
C ARG A 130 -5.25 1.07 22.67
N THR A 131 -5.12 2.32 23.07
CA THR A 131 -4.03 2.74 23.95
C THR A 131 -4.41 2.66 25.43
N THR A 132 -3.44 2.48 26.31
CA THR A 132 -3.57 2.62 27.77
C THR A 132 -3.67 4.07 28.25
N LEU A 133 -3.70 5.06 27.36
CA LEU A 133 -3.91 6.48 27.71
C LEU A 133 -5.25 6.66 28.44
N SER A 134 -5.25 7.41 29.54
CA SER A 134 -6.48 7.78 30.23
C SER A 134 -7.14 8.97 29.56
N ILE A 135 -8.46 8.91 29.34
CA ILE A 135 -9.23 10.05 28.82
C ILE A 135 -9.41 11.18 29.85
N THR A 136 -8.99 10.99 31.10
CA THR A 136 -8.95 12.06 32.11
C THR A 136 -7.76 13.01 31.95
N VAL A 137 -6.94 12.82 30.91
CA VAL A 137 -5.79 13.68 30.56
C VAL A 137 -6.09 14.38 29.24
N ALA A 138 -5.63 15.63 29.08
CA ALA A 138 -5.69 16.33 27.79
C ALA A 138 -4.76 15.66 26.80
N PHE A 139 -5.29 15.22 25.67
CA PHE A 139 -4.47 14.75 24.56
C PHE A 139 -5.24 14.89 23.25
N THR A 140 -4.48 14.89 22.15
CA THR A 140 -5.02 14.62 20.82
C THR A 140 -4.23 13.47 20.21
N LEU A 141 -4.92 12.49 19.64
CA LEU A 141 -4.35 11.41 18.83
C LEU A 141 -4.85 11.58 17.40
N ASN A 142 -3.93 11.54 16.45
CA ASN A 142 -4.22 11.51 15.02
C ASN A 142 -3.74 10.19 14.44
N GLY A 143 -4.64 9.46 13.80
CA GLY A 143 -4.35 8.19 13.14
C GLY A 143 -4.43 8.37 11.63
N THR A 144 -3.45 7.82 10.91
CA THR A 144 -3.43 7.82 9.44
C THR A 144 -3.11 6.41 8.95
N ALA A 145 -4.02 5.85 8.15
CA ALA A 145 -3.89 4.55 7.51
C ALA A 145 -3.32 4.71 6.11
N THR A 146 -2.36 3.87 5.75
CA THR A 146 -1.71 3.83 4.44
C THR A 146 -1.74 2.40 3.94
N LEU A 147 -2.31 2.22 2.75
CA LEU A 147 -2.35 0.92 2.08
C LEU A 147 -0.99 0.60 1.45
N PRO A 148 -0.63 -0.68 1.35
CA PRO A 148 0.59 -1.10 0.64
C PRO A 148 0.49 -0.78 -0.86
N THR A 149 1.65 -0.74 -1.51
CA THR A 149 1.74 -0.52 -2.95
C THR A 149 0.92 -1.54 -3.72
N GLY A 150 0.23 -1.10 -4.78
CA GLY A 150 -0.66 -1.96 -5.56
C GLY A 150 -2.10 -2.00 -5.04
N TYR A 151 -2.41 -1.28 -3.95
CA TYR A 151 -3.77 -1.13 -3.43
C TYR A 151 -4.19 0.33 -3.36
N VAL A 152 -5.48 0.58 -3.63
CA VAL A 152 -6.13 1.88 -3.48
C VAL A 152 -7.46 1.68 -2.74
N GLY A 153 -7.95 2.69 -2.03
CA GLY A 153 -9.22 2.60 -1.32
C GLY A 153 -10.13 3.76 -1.70
N THR A 154 -10.82 3.61 -2.83
CA THR A 154 -11.70 4.65 -3.36
C THR A 154 -12.84 4.95 -2.41
N GLY A 155 -13.03 6.23 -2.07
CA GLY A 155 -14.01 6.66 -1.06
C GLY A 155 -13.64 6.27 0.37
N GLY A 156 -12.43 5.77 0.59
CA GLY A 156 -11.94 5.43 1.92
C GLY A 156 -11.69 6.66 2.78
N LYS A 157 -11.82 6.49 4.09
CA LYS A 157 -11.45 7.45 5.12
C LYS A 157 -10.16 6.98 5.77
N PRO A 158 -8.98 7.42 5.30
CA PRO A 158 -7.70 6.93 5.80
C PRO A 158 -7.32 7.56 7.14
N ALA A 159 -7.97 8.63 7.56
CA ALA A 159 -7.58 9.37 8.76
C ALA A 159 -8.74 9.54 9.74
N GLY A 160 -8.40 9.53 11.02
CA GLY A 160 -9.31 9.82 12.12
C GLY A 160 -8.57 10.51 13.25
N SER A 161 -9.31 11.11 14.18
CA SER A 161 -8.74 11.73 15.37
C SER A 161 -9.52 11.40 16.64
N VAL A 162 -8.84 11.45 17.77
CA VAL A 162 -9.43 11.36 19.11
C VAL A 162 -8.85 12.48 19.95
N THR A 163 -9.71 13.35 20.48
CA THR A 163 -9.28 14.45 21.34
C THR A 163 -9.97 14.34 22.69
N SER A 164 -9.19 14.43 23.77
CA SER A 164 -9.72 14.63 25.13
C SER A 164 -9.30 15.99 25.67
N THR A 165 -10.26 16.69 26.28
CA THR A 165 -10.05 17.96 27.00
C THR A 165 -10.15 17.78 28.52
N LEU A 166 -9.85 16.58 29.04
CA LEU A 166 -10.08 16.10 30.42
C LEU A 166 -11.56 15.88 30.76
N VAL A 167 -12.45 16.72 30.23
CA VAL A 167 -13.88 16.71 30.54
C VAL A 167 -14.69 16.00 29.46
N LEU A 168 -14.34 16.22 28.21
CA LEU A 168 -15.00 15.60 27.06
C LEU A 168 -13.97 14.89 26.20
N CYS A 169 -14.39 13.77 25.62
CA CYS A 169 -13.68 13.14 24.53
C CYS A 169 -14.53 13.18 23.26
N SER A 170 -13.91 13.59 22.15
CA SER A 170 -14.52 13.66 20.83
C SER A 170 -13.67 12.94 19.79
N THR A 171 -14.31 12.52 18.70
CA THR A 171 -13.66 11.78 17.61
C THR A 171 -14.11 12.30 16.27
N THR A 172 -13.20 12.28 15.30
CA THR A 172 -13.54 12.51 13.89
C THR A 172 -13.19 11.32 13.05
#